data_AF-A0A2G1X1Y8-F1
#
_entry.id   AF-A0A2G1X1Y8-F1
#
_cell.length_a   1.000
_cell.length_b   1.000
_cell.length_c   1.000
_cell.angle_alpha   90.00
_cell.angle_beta   90.00
_cell.angle_gamma   90.00
#
_symmetry.space_group_name_H-M   'P 1'
#
loop_
_entity.id
_entity.type
_entity.pdbx_description
1 polymer ?
#
loop_
_entity_poly.entity_id
_entity_poly.type
_entity_poly.pdbx_seq_one_letter_code
_entity_poly.pdbx_strand_id
1 'polypeptide(L)'
;MTDDTADATRTDAAAAVDRVRERAADLAPALGATWTDDEPWRFLTDLTAIGSRMAGSEGERRAADLVADAFERAGLADVRTEPFELPAWERGSASLDVTVSGRDGEPATRSFEALALPYSPSGSVAGELVDVGYGTPREIDERDVAGRIAVASTTTPEGGRFVHRMEKFGYAIDAGAVGFVFVNHLDGQLPPTGSLTFGEEAEAVAIGVSKETGAWLREYAVGGGNGIAAADVAQAELSVEASTTPGESRNVIGKAGPDTDERVLLLAHYDAHDIAEGALDNGCGIATVATA
;
A
#
# COMPACT_ATOMS: atom_id res chain seq x y z
N MET A 1 -42.71 -14.52 34.17
CA MET A 1 -41.49 -15.35 34.26
C MET A 1 -40.42 -14.79 33.29
N THR A 2 -40.24 -13.46 33.27
CA THR A 2 -39.43 -12.75 32.26
C THR A 2 -38.60 -11.61 32.88
N ASP A 3 -38.48 -11.56 34.21
CA ASP A 3 -37.81 -10.47 34.93
C ASP A 3 -36.40 -10.90 35.43
N ASP A 4 -36.25 -12.17 35.85
CA ASP A 4 -34.98 -12.70 36.37
C ASP A 4 -33.83 -12.75 35.34
N THR A 5 -34.14 -12.99 34.06
CA THR A 5 -33.11 -13.09 33.02
C THR A 5 -32.50 -11.74 32.64
N ALA A 6 -33.27 -10.65 32.76
CA ALA A 6 -32.83 -9.30 32.46
C ALA A 6 -32.00 -8.70 33.62
N ASP A 7 -32.33 -9.05 34.86
CA ASP A 7 -31.57 -8.62 36.03
C ASP A 7 -30.22 -9.36 36.12
N ALA A 8 -30.19 -10.67 35.85
CA ALA A 8 -28.96 -11.47 35.81
C ALA A 8 -27.96 -10.99 34.74
N THR A 9 -28.42 -10.63 33.54
CA THR A 9 -27.55 -10.06 32.48
C THR A 9 -27.04 -8.66 32.84
N ARG A 10 -27.83 -7.86 33.55
CA ARG A 10 -27.39 -6.56 34.08
C ARG A 10 -26.35 -6.71 35.19
N THR A 11 -26.50 -7.68 36.08
CA THR A 11 -25.54 -7.98 37.15
C THR A 11 -24.21 -8.48 36.57
N ASP A 12 -24.24 -9.32 35.52
CA ASP A 12 -23.03 -9.78 34.84
C ASP A 12 -22.31 -8.64 34.09
N ALA A 13 -23.07 -7.74 33.44
CA ALA A 13 -22.50 -6.54 32.83
C ALA A 13 -21.86 -5.58 33.85
N ALA A 14 -22.50 -5.35 35.00
CA ALA A 14 -21.92 -4.53 36.07
C ALA A 14 -20.65 -5.16 36.65
N ALA A 15 -20.66 -6.47 36.89
CA ALA A 15 -19.50 -7.20 37.35
C ALA A 15 -18.36 -7.20 36.31
N ALA A 16 -18.67 -7.26 35.02
CA ALA A 16 -17.68 -7.12 33.95
C ALA A 16 -17.05 -5.72 33.93
N VAL A 17 -17.86 -4.67 34.09
CA VAL A 17 -17.36 -3.29 34.17
C VAL A 17 -16.43 -3.10 35.36
N ASP A 18 -16.78 -3.64 36.53
CA ASP A 18 -15.93 -3.52 37.72
C ASP A 18 -14.63 -4.31 37.58
N ARG A 19 -14.65 -5.52 36.97
CA ARG A 19 -13.43 -6.26 36.60
C ARG A 19 -12.52 -5.47 35.66
N VAL A 20 -13.10 -4.79 34.67
CA VAL A 20 -12.32 -3.94 33.74
C VAL A 20 -11.72 -2.74 34.47
N ARG A 21 -12.45 -2.12 35.39
CA ARG A 21 -11.95 -0.99 36.19
C ARG A 21 -10.81 -1.40 37.12
N GLU A 22 -10.96 -2.52 37.83
CA GLU A 22 -9.90 -3.05 38.69
C GLU A 22 -8.64 -3.37 37.87
N ARG A 23 -8.80 -4.05 36.72
CA ARG A 23 -7.66 -4.31 35.83
C ARG A 23 -7.05 -3.07 35.23
N ALA A 24 -7.84 -2.05 34.88
CA ALA A 24 -7.31 -0.78 34.42
C ALA A 24 -6.49 -0.09 35.51
N ALA A 25 -6.93 -0.13 36.78
CA ALA A 25 -6.17 0.41 37.90
C ALA A 25 -4.86 -0.37 38.14
N ASP A 26 -4.90 -1.70 38.05
CA ASP A 26 -3.71 -2.56 38.17
C ASP A 26 -2.70 -2.30 37.03
N LEU A 27 -3.18 -2.07 35.80
CA LEU A 27 -2.36 -1.83 34.62
C LEU A 27 -1.89 -0.37 34.49
N ALA A 28 -2.52 0.58 35.20
CA ALA A 28 -2.22 2.00 35.07
C ALA A 28 -0.73 2.37 35.25
N PRO A 29 0.03 1.76 36.20
CA PRO A 29 1.47 2.03 36.30
C PRO A 29 2.25 1.56 35.08
N ALA A 30 1.94 0.38 34.53
CA ALA A 30 2.60 -0.16 33.33
C ALA A 30 2.27 0.69 32.10
N LEU A 31 0.99 1.02 31.90
CA LEU A 31 0.55 1.94 30.85
C LEU A 31 1.25 3.30 30.98
N GLY A 32 1.37 3.83 32.20
CA GLY A 32 2.08 5.07 32.48
C GLY A 32 3.57 4.99 32.16
N ALA A 33 4.22 3.85 32.41
CA ALA A 33 5.62 3.62 32.07
C ALA A 33 5.83 3.63 30.54
N THR A 34 4.95 2.99 29.77
CA THR A 34 4.98 2.99 28.30
C THR A 34 5.01 4.42 27.72
N TRP A 35 4.28 5.37 28.31
CA TRP A 35 4.29 6.77 27.87
C TRP A 35 5.61 7.51 28.08
N THR A 36 6.49 6.98 28.94
CA THR A 36 7.81 7.54 29.25
C THR A 36 8.96 6.67 28.74
N ASP A 37 8.64 5.55 28.06
CA ASP A 37 9.64 4.64 27.51
C ASP A 37 10.15 5.15 26.15
N ASP A 38 11.46 5.10 25.98
CA ASP A 38 12.14 5.45 24.72
C ASP A 38 12.26 4.24 23.77
N GLU A 39 12.04 3.01 24.25
CA GLU A 39 12.23 1.78 23.45
C GLU A 39 11.41 1.79 22.15
N PRO A 40 10.12 2.20 22.12
CA PRO A 40 9.37 2.27 20.86
C PRO A 40 10.01 3.19 19.83
N TRP A 41 10.58 4.32 20.28
CA TRP A 41 11.25 5.27 19.40
C TRP A 41 12.59 4.73 18.90
N ARG A 42 13.37 4.06 19.76
CA ARG A 42 14.64 3.43 19.38
C ARG A 42 14.42 2.30 18.40
N PHE A 43 13.47 1.41 18.69
CA PHE A 43 13.09 0.33 17.79
C PHE A 43 12.64 0.87 16.43
N LEU A 44 11.77 1.88 16.41
CA LEU A 44 11.34 2.51 15.16
C LEU A 44 12.53 3.08 14.39
N THR A 45 13.45 3.76 15.08
CA THR A 45 14.65 4.35 14.47
C THR A 45 15.54 3.27 13.84
N ASP A 46 15.81 2.19 14.57
CA ASP A 46 16.62 1.06 14.08
C ASP A 46 15.96 0.38 12.88
N LEU A 47 14.64 0.19 12.95
CA LEU A 47 13.84 -0.41 11.88
C LEU A 47 13.84 0.48 10.62
N THR A 48 13.71 1.80 10.76
CA THR A 48 13.76 2.75 9.63
C THR A 48 15.16 2.90 9.04
N ALA A 49 16.22 2.72 9.85
CA ALA A 49 17.60 2.77 9.40
C ALA A 49 17.99 1.61 8.46
N ILE A 50 17.17 0.55 8.38
CA ILE A 50 17.34 -0.52 7.39
C ILE A 50 17.15 0.01 5.96
N GLY A 51 16.31 1.01 5.76
CA GLY A 51 15.87 1.48 4.45
C GLY A 51 14.71 0.65 3.91
N SER A 52 14.85 0.10 2.69
CA SER A 52 13.84 -0.78 2.10
C SER A 52 13.66 -2.05 2.92
N ARG A 53 12.40 -2.41 3.20
CA ARG A 53 12.00 -3.65 3.86
C ARG A 53 10.98 -4.41 3.02
N MET A 54 11.11 -4.35 1.69
CA MET A 54 10.18 -5.01 0.77
C MET A 54 10.12 -6.51 1.04
N ALA A 55 8.93 -7.11 1.00
CA ALA A 55 8.75 -8.53 1.27
C ALA A 55 9.68 -9.39 0.40
N GLY A 56 10.35 -10.37 1.01
CA GLY A 56 11.36 -11.22 0.36
C GLY A 56 12.79 -10.62 0.29
N SER A 57 12.97 -9.35 0.63
CA SER A 57 14.28 -8.68 0.57
C SER A 57 15.19 -9.03 1.75
N GLU A 58 16.47 -8.66 1.66
CA GLU A 58 17.40 -8.68 2.80
C GLU A 58 16.99 -7.72 3.92
N GLY A 59 16.42 -6.56 3.56
CA GLY A 59 15.93 -5.60 4.55
C GLY A 59 14.77 -6.15 5.37
N GLU A 60 13.86 -6.89 4.74
CA GLU A 60 12.79 -7.61 5.46
C GLU A 60 13.36 -8.66 6.42
N ARG A 61 14.36 -9.45 6.01
CA ARG A 61 15.03 -10.40 6.91
C ARG A 61 15.60 -9.73 8.15
N ARG A 62 16.35 -8.64 7.96
CA ARG A 62 16.92 -7.86 9.07
C ARG A 62 15.84 -7.27 9.98
N ALA A 63 14.72 -6.86 9.39
CA ALA A 63 13.57 -6.35 10.14
C ALA A 63 12.92 -7.44 11.00
N ALA A 64 12.79 -8.65 10.46
CA ALA A 64 12.30 -9.81 11.22
C ALA A 64 13.21 -10.12 12.42
N ASP A 65 14.54 -10.06 12.23
CA ASP A 65 15.49 -10.25 13.32
C ASP A 65 15.31 -9.20 14.44
N LEU A 66 15.14 -7.92 14.07
CA LEU A 66 14.84 -6.86 15.06
C LEU A 66 13.55 -7.12 15.83
N VAL A 67 12.49 -7.57 15.14
CA VAL A 67 11.20 -7.91 15.77
C VAL A 67 11.36 -9.09 16.71
N ALA A 68 12.08 -10.14 16.32
CA ALA A 68 12.33 -11.29 17.17
C ALA A 68 13.10 -10.89 18.43
N ASP A 69 14.18 -10.11 18.27
CA ASP A 69 14.96 -9.61 19.41
C ASP A 69 14.09 -8.74 20.34
N ALA A 70 13.17 -7.92 19.80
CA ALA A 70 12.26 -7.11 20.60
C ALA A 70 11.25 -7.98 21.39
N PHE A 71 10.69 -9.02 20.75
CA PHE A 71 9.81 -9.99 21.41
C PHE A 71 10.53 -10.75 22.53
N GLU A 72 11.79 -11.14 22.33
CA GLU A 72 12.61 -11.78 23.35
C GLU A 72 12.88 -10.82 24.53
N ARG A 73 13.24 -9.56 24.25
CA ARG A 73 13.44 -8.53 25.29
C ARG A 73 12.16 -8.26 26.08
N ALA A 74 11.00 -8.29 25.42
CA ALA A 74 9.70 -8.16 26.07
C ALA A 74 9.31 -9.39 26.92
N GLY A 75 10.08 -10.48 26.84
CA GLY A 75 9.86 -11.69 27.63
C GLY A 75 8.75 -12.60 27.08
N LEU A 76 8.44 -12.49 25.78
CA LEU A 76 7.50 -13.41 25.13
C LEU A 76 8.07 -14.83 25.10
N ALA A 77 7.18 -15.83 25.20
CA ALA A 77 7.53 -17.23 25.06
C ALA A 77 7.43 -17.69 23.60
N ASP A 78 8.15 -18.76 23.25
CA ASP A 78 8.09 -19.41 21.92
C ASP A 78 8.30 -18.42 20.77
N VAL A 79 9.26 -17.49 20.92
CA VAL A 79 9.64 -16.55 19.86
C VAL A 79 10.26 -17.34 18.72
N ARG A 80 9.64 -17.26 17.55
CA ARG A 80 10.09 -18.00 16.37
C ARG A 80 9.74 -17.29 15.07
N THR A 81 10.52 -17.59 14.05
CA THR A 81 10.31 -17.13 12.69
C THR A 81 9.73 -18.27 11.86
N GLU A 82 8.56 -18.05 11.25
CA GLU A 82 7.88 -19.00 10.37
C GLU A 82 7.95 -18.53 8.92
N PRO A 83 8.76 -19.17 8.06
CA PRO A 83 8.89 -18.77 6.66
C PRO A 83 7.66 -19.17 5.83
N PHE A 84 7.40 -18.40 4.77
CA PHE A 84 6.41 -18.73 3.74
C PHE A 84 6.88 -18.25 2.35
N GLU A 85 6.47 -18.97 1.32
CA GLU A 85 6.84 -18.65 -0.06
C GLU A 85 6.01 -17.48 -0.61
N LEU A 86 6.64 -16.64 -1.44
CA LEU A 86 5.97 -15.59 -2.20
C LEU A 86 6.70 -15.32 -3.53
N PRO A 87 6.04 -14.70 -4.51
CA PRO A 87 6.76 -14.03 -5.60
C PRO A 87 7.47 -12.78 -5.06
N ALA A 88 8.79 -12.86 -4.88
CA ALA A 88 9.60 -11.70 -4.53
C ALA A 88 9.75 -10.80 -5.77
N TRP A 89 9.15 -9.61 -5.68
CA TRP A 89 9.20 -8.60 -6.74
C TRP A 89 10.26 -7.54 -6.41
N GLU A 90 11.13 -7.25 -7.37
CA GLU A 90 12.16 -6.22 -7.27
C GLU A 90 11.95 -5.15 -8.34
N ARG A 91 11.95 -3.89 -7.90
CA ARG A 91 11.81 -2.71 -8.75
C ARG A 91 13.07 -2.45 -9.56
N GLY A 92 12.91 -2.27 -10.86
CA GLY A 92 13.93 -1.66 -11.73
C GLY A 92 13.56 -0.22 -12.10
N SER A 93 13.95 0.21 -13.30
CA SER A 93 13.60 1.54 -13.82
C SER A 93 12.18 1.60 -14.36
N ALA A 94 11.62 2.81 -14.44
CA ALA A 94 10.43 3.08 -15.24
C ALA A 94 10.63 4.36 -16.06
N SER A 95 10.05 4.40 -17.26
CA SER A 95 10.00 5.60 -18.09
C SER A 95 8.58 5.86 -18.60
N LEU A 96 8.28 7.15 -18.77
CA LEU A 96 7.04 7.64 -19.34
C LEU A 96 7.39 8.74 -20.35
N ASP A 97 7.21 8.43 -21.63
CA ASP A 97 7.41 9.38 -22.72
C ASP A 97 6.06 9.70 -23.35
N VAL A 98 5.76 10.98 -23.49
CA VAL A 98 4.48 11.45 -24.02
C VAL A 98 4.75 12.34 -25.23
N THR A 99 4.19 11.94 -26.36
CA THR A 99 4.30 12.64 -27.64
C THR A 99 2.99 13.34 -27.97
N VAL A 100 3.06 14.66 -28.14
CA VAL A 100 1.95 15.54 -28.51
C VAL A 100 2.23 16.21 -29.86
N SER A 101 1.17 16.63 -30.55
CA SER A 101 1.29 17.49 -31.72
C SER A 101 1.72 18.90 -31.29
N GLY A 102 2.86 19.36 -31.80
CA GLY A 102 3.36 20.72 -31.60
C GLY A 102 2.48 21.77 -32.28
N ARG A 103 2.62 23.03 -31.86
CA ARG A 103 1.86 24.17 -32.44
C ARG A 103 2.21 24.44 -33.91
N ASP A 104 3.41 24.04 -34.31
CA ASP A 104 3.92 24.06 -35.68
C ASP A 104 3.47 22.84 -36.50
N GLY A 105 2.74 21.90 -35.88
CA GLY A 105 2.29 20.65 -36.49
C GLY A 105 3.31 19.51 -36.40
N GLU A 106 4.48 19.73 -35.82
CA GLU A 106 5.52 18.71 -35.65
C GLU A 106 5.38 17.99 -34.30
N PRO A 107 5.60 16.67 -34.22
CA PRO A 107 5.54 15.94 -32.95
C PRO A 107 6.60 16.43 -31.96
N ALA A 108 6.21 16.60 -30.70
CA ALA A 108 7.09 16.91 -29.59
C ALA A 108 6.94 15.86 -28.49
N THR A 109 8.04 15.19 -28.14
CA THR A 109 8.08 14.18 -27.07
C THR A 109 8.64 14.78 -25.79
N ARG A 110 8.00 14.45 -24.68
CA ARG A 110 8.40 14.85 -23.33
C ARG A 110 8.47 13.63 -22.42
N SER A 111 9.59 13.50 -21.72
CA SER A 111 9.79 12.48 -20.70
C SER A 111 9.35 12.96 -19.32
N PHE A 112 8.81 12.04 -18.52
CA PHE A 112 8.30 12.28 -17.18
C PHE A 112 8.94 11.34 -16.18
N GLU A 113 9.13 11.83 -14.95
CA GLU A 113 9.49 10.97 -13.83
C GLU A 113 8.34 10.04 -13.51
N ALA A 114 8.65 8.75 -13.42
CA ALA A 114 7.71 7.69 -13.15
C ALA A 114 8.37 6.63 -12.25
N LEU A 115 7.54 5.97 -11.46
CA LEU A 115 7.93 4.83 -10.65
C LEU A 115 7.17 3.61 -11.16
N ALA A 116 7.81 2.46 -11.32
CA ALA A 116 7.07 1.21 -11.52
C ALA A 116 6.09 0.98 -10.36
N LEU A 117 5.14 0.06 -10.47
CA LEU A 117 4.32 -0.35 -9.32
C LEU A 117 4.64 -1.79 -8.94
N PRO A 118 4.67 -2.16 -7.65
CA PRO A 118 4.93 -3.53 -7.24
C PRO A 118 4.00 -4.52 -7.94
N TYR A 119 4.60 -5.61 -8.41
CA TYR A 119 4.00 -6.63 -9.29
C TYR A 119 3.66 -6.18 -10.71
N SER A 120 4.06 -4.98 -11.15
CA SER A 120 4.07 -4.68 -12.59
C SER A 120 5.07 -5.60 -13.30
N PRO A 121 4.71 -6.19 -14.45
CA PRO A 121 5.66 -6.94 -15.27
C PRO A 121 6.73 -6.01 -15.84
N SER A 122 7.90 -6.58 -16.19
CA SER A 122 8.84 -5.91 -17.09
C SER A 122 8.28 -5.92 -18.51
N GLY A 123 8.35 -4.79 -19.19
CA GLY A 123 7.84 -4.64 -20.55
C GLY A 123 7.50 -3.19 -20.88
N SER A 124 7.04 -2.99 -22.11
CA SER A 124 6.64 -1.68 -22.60
C SER A 124 5.33 -1.75 -23.36
N VAL A 125 4.52 -0.69 -23.22
CA VAL A 125 3.27 -0.51 -23.95
C VAL A 125 3.18 0.91 -24.47
N ALA A 126 2.51 1.07 -25.60
CA ALA A 126 2.24 2.38 -26.18
C ALA A 126 0.76 2.51 -26.52
N GLY A 127 0.22 3.71 -26.38
CA GLY A 127 -1.17 4.01 -26.71
C GLY A 127 -1.58 5.42 -26.35
N GLU A 128 -2.82 5.76 -26.70
CA GLU A 128 -3.43 7.03 -26.31
C GLU A 128 -3.66 7.10 -24.81
N LEU A 129 -3.45 8.27 -24.21
CA LEU A 129 -3.85 8.51 -22.81
C LEU A 129 -5.37 8.71 -22.72
N VAL A 130 -6.00 8.10 -21.72
CA VAL A 130 -7.42 8.32 -21.39
C VAL A 130 -7.59 8.65 -19.91
N ASP A 131 -8.20 9.80 -19.61
CA ASP A 131 -8.47 10.21 -18.23
C ASP A 131 -9.77 9.57 -17.74
N VAL A 132 -9.61 8.65 -16.78
CA VAL A 132 -10.72 7.97 -16.11
C VAL A 132 -11.00 8.57 -14.73
N GLY A 133 -10.50 9.77 -14.43
CA GLY A 133 -10.80 10.50 -13.21
C GLY A 133 -10.24 9.79 -11.97
N TYR A 134 -11.13 9.27 -11.12
CA TYR A 134 -10.73 8.43 -9.99
C TYR A 134 -10.61 6.95 -10.37
N GLY A 135 -10.87 6.54 -11.62
CA GLY A 135 -10.78 5.14 -12.03
C GLY A 135 -11.80 4.25 -11.32
N THR A 136 -12.93 4.81 -10.88
CA THR A 136 -14.04 3.98 -10.39
C THR A 136 -14.63 3.18 -11.56
N PRO A 137 -15.24 2.00 -11.33
CA PRO A 137 -15.86 1.22 -12.41
C PRO A 137 -16.80 2.06 -13.30
N ARG A 138 -17.63 2.92 -12.69
CA ARG A 138 -18.52 3.84 -13.41
C ARG A 138 -17.76 4.81 -14.32
N GLU A 139 -16.69 5.44 -13.84
CA GLU A 139 -15.92 6.39 -14.64
C GLU A 139 -15.14 5.68 -15.75
N ILE A 140 -14.72 4.43 -15.54
CA ILE A 140 -14.10 3.61 -16.58
C ILE A 140 -15.14 3.26 -17.66
N ASP A 141 -16.34 2.82 -17.28
CA ASP A 141 -17.44 2.50 -18.22
C ASP A 141 -17.90 3.71 -19.06
N GLU A 142 -17.72 4.92 -18.54
CA GLU A 142 -18.03 6.19 -19.24
C GLU A 142 -16.96 6.55 -20.29
N ARG A 143 -15.86 5.80 -20.38
CA ARG A 143 -14.73 6.03 -21.30
C ARG A 143 -14.48 4.81 -22.18
N ASP A 144 -13.97 5.06 -23.38
CA ASP A 144 -13.41 4.00 -24.22
C ASP A 144 -11.94 3.79 -23.85
N VAL A 145 -11.67 2.76 -23.05
CA VAL A 145 -10.31 2.44 -22.57
C VAL A 145 -9.59 1.37 -23.39
N ALA A 146 -10.30 0.71 -24.32
CA ALA A 146 -9.77 -0.39 -25.10
C ALA A 146 -8.56 0.05 -25.96
N GLY A 147 -7.42 -0.61 -25.78
CA GLY A 147 -6.17 -0.26 -26.48
C GLY A 147 -5.49 1.02 -25.99
N ARG A 148 -5.99 1.63 -24.90
CA ARG A 148 -5.49 2.90 -24.35
C ARG A 148 -4.79 2.72 -23.01
N ILE A 149 -4.11 3.77 -22.58
CA ILE A 149 -3.42 3.83 -21.30
C ILE A 149 -4.26 4.67 -20.34
N ALA A 150 -4.80 4.03 -19.31
CA ALA A 150 -5.69 4.66 -18.35
C ALA A 150 -4.90 5.54 -17.37
N VAL A 151 -5.36 6.77 -17.15
CA VAL A 151 -4.80 7.70 -16.18
C VAL A 151 -5.83 7.92 -15.08
N ALA A 152 -5.50 7.54 -13.83
CA ALA A 152 -6.42 7.64 -12.71
C ALA A 152 -5.77 8.18 -11.44
N SER A 153 -6.55 8.85 -10.60
CA SER A 153 -6.13 9.25 -9.26
C SER A 153 -5.98 8.06 -8.31
N THR A 154 -5.00 8.12 -7.40
CA THR A 154 -4.86 7.13 -6.31
C THR A 154 -5.95 7.21 -5.26
N THR A 155 -6.69 8.32 -5.17
CA THR A 155 -7.79 8.49 -4.21
C THR A 155 -9.16 8.12 -4.83
N THR A 156 -10.22 8.22 -4.04
CA THR A 156 -11.61 7.96 -4.45
C THR A 156 -12.44 9.26 -4.37
N PRO A 157 -13.59 9.36 -5.06
CA PRO A 157 -14.48 10.51 -4.92
C PRO A 157 -14.96 10.70 -3.47
N GLU A 158 -15.06 11.95 -3.02
CA GLU A 158 -15.64 12.26 -1.70
C GLU A 158 -17.08 11.73 -1.57
N GLY A 159 -17.40 11.22 -0.38
CA GLY A 159 -18.73 10.65 -0.09
C GLY A 159 -19.02 9.30 -0.75
N GLY A 160 -18.10 8.78 -1.57
CA GLY A 160 -18.16 7.44 -2.14
C GLY A 160 -17.49 6.38 -1.26
N ARG A 161 -17.65 5.11 -1.63
CA ARG A 161 -16.84 4.04 -1.05
C ARG A 161 -15.38 4.20 -1.46
N PHE A 162 -14.48 3.68 -0.64
CA PHE A 162 -13.10 3.50 -1.06
C PHE A 162 -13.02 2.47 -2.19
N VAL A 163 -12.35 2.84 -3.28
CA VAL A 163 -12.03 1.96 -4.40
C VAL A 163 -10.52 1.77 -4.37
N HIS A 164 -10.06 0.55 -4.11
CA HIS A 164 -8.64 0.27 -3.94
C HIS A 164 -7.91 0.28 -5.30
N ARG A 165 -6.60 0.59 -5.31
CA ARG A 165 -5.75 0.60 -6.51
C ARG A 165 -5.91 -0.65 -7.39
N MET A 166 -5.82 -1.83 -6.77
CA MET A 166 -5.99 -3.14 -7.42
C MET A 166 -7.33 -3.25 -8.15
N GLU A 167 -8.41 -2.71 -7.58
CA GLU A 167 -9.73 -2.73 -8.21
C GLU A 167 -9.79 -1.80 -9.42
N LYS A 168 -9.25 -0.59 -9.31
CA LYS A 168 -9.17 0.38 -10.42
C LYS A 168 -8.36 -0.17 -11.59
N PHE A 169 -7.21 -0.76 -11.26
CA PHE A 169 -6.30 -1.38 -12.21
C PHE A 169 -6.98 -2.57 -12.89
N GLY A 170 -7.41 -3.58 -12.13
CA GLY A 170 -8.02 -4.79 -12.69
C GLY A 170 -9.22 -4.48 -13.57
N TYR A 171 -10.13 -3.60 -13.12
CA TYR A 171 -11.30 -3.23 -13.92
C TYR A 171 -10.95 -2.54 -15.24
N ALA A 172 -9.93 -1.66 -15.26
CA ALA A 172 -9.48 -1.01 -16.50
C ALA A 172 -8.82 -2.00 -17.47
N ILE A 173 -8.01 -2.93 -16.96
CA ILE A 173 -7.37 -3.97 -17.78
C ILE A 173 -8.43 -4.93 -18.35
N ASP A 174 -9.39 -5.36 -17.54
CA ASP A 174 -10.54 -6.17 -17.99
C ASP A 174 -11.36 -5.47 -19.08
N ALA A 175 -11.47 -4.14 -19.00
CA ALA A 175 -12.12 -3.30 -20.01
C ALA A 175 -11.25 -3.05 -21.27
N GLY A 176 -10.03 -3.58 -21.31
CA GLY A 176 -9.14 -3.57 -22.47
C GLY A 176 -8.05 -2.49 -22.48
N ALA A 177 -7.84 -1.78 -21.36
CA ALA A 177 -6.68 -0.90 -21.25
C ALA A 177 -5.38 -1.71 -21.34
N VAL A 178 -4.37 -1.16 -22.02
CA VAL A 178 -3.07 -1.84 -22.25
C VAL A 178 -2.02 -1.46 -21.22
N GLY A 179 -2.27 -0.42 -20.43
CA GLY A 179 -1.39 0.03 -19.36
C GLY A 179 -2.10 1.03 -18.45
N PHE A 180 -1.50 1.32 -17.31
CA PHE A 180 -2.12 2.16 -16.28
C PHE A 180 -1.14 3.14 -15.65
N VAL A 181 -1.58 4.39 -15.48
CA VAL A 181 -0.84 5.45 -14.78
C VAL A 181 -1.64 5.88 -13.54
N PHE A 182 -1.08 5.62 -12.36
CA PHE A 182 -1.61 6.12 -11.09
C PHE A 182 -1.02 7.50 -10.77
N VAL A 183 -1.88 8.50 -10.72
CA VAL A 183 -1.55 9.87 -10.34
C VAL A 183 -1.75 10.04 -8.85
N ASN A 184 -0.72 10.47 -8.12
CA ASN A 184 -0.89 10.80 -6.70
C ASN A 184 -1.91 11.93 -6.50
N HIS A 185 -2.64 11.89 -5.38
CA HIS A 185 -3.60 12.93 -5.01
C HIS A 185 -2.99 14.00 -4.09
N LEU A 186 -1.81 13.74 -3.54
CA LEU A 186 -1.05 14.67 -2.70
C LEU A 186 -0.07 15.50 -3.55
N ASP A 187 0.08 16.77 -3.17
CA ASP A 187 1.07 17.68 -3.78
C ASP A 187 2.50 17.32 -3.36
N GLY A 188 3.49 17.75 -4.14
CA GLY A 188 4.89 17.73 -3.73
C GLY A 188 5.82 16.91 -4.62
N GLN A 189 5.45 16.62 -5.87
CA GLN A 189 6.27 15.80 -6.78
C GLN A 189 6.55 14.39 -6.23
N LEU A 190 5.54 13.76 -5.63
CA LEU A 190 5.66 12.45 -5.00
C LEU A 190 4.93 11.37 -5.82
N PRO A 191 5.63 10.58 -6.65
CA PRO A 191 5.03 9.39 -7.29
C PRO A 191 4.51 8.41 -6.24
N PRO A 192 3.30 7.86 -6.40
CA PRO A 192 2.77 6.86 -5.49
C PRO A 192 3.40 5.50 -5.77
N THR A 193 3.42 4.63 -4.77
CA THR A 193 3.71 3.20 -4.95
C THR A 193 2.58 2.34 -4.39
N GLY A 194 2.72 1.04 -4.57
CA GLY A 194 1.94 -0.02 -3.93
C GLY A 194 1.40 -1.05 -4.92
N SER A 195 1.16 -2.25 -4.39
CA SER A 195 0.90 -3.45 -5.19
C SER A 195 -0.31 -3.34 -6.13
N LEU A 196 -0.15 -3.92 -7.32
CA LEU A 196 -1.20 -4.07 -8.34
C LEU A 196 -2.03 -5.35 -8.17
N THR A 197 -1.43 -6.38 -7.57
CA THR A 197 -2.06 -7.67 -7.25
C THR A 197 -1.34 -8.32 -6.06
N PHE A 198 -1.75 -9.53 -5.67
CA PHE A 198 -1.09 -10.36 -4.67
C PHE A 198 -0.79 -11.75 -5.22
N GLY A 199 0.37 -12.30 -4.89
CA GLY A 199 0.69 -13.70 -5.17
C GLY A 199 1.06 -14.02 -6.62
N GLU A 200 1.02 -13.03 -7.52
CA GLU A 200 1.44 -13.17 -8.91
C GLU A 200 1.88 -11.83 -9.51
N GLU A 201 2.39 -11.86 -10.74
CA GLU A 201 2.67 -10.66 -11.53
C GLU A 201 1.36 -10.14 -12.16
N ALA A 202 1.20 -8.83 -12.24
CA ALA A 202 0.03 -8.20 -12.84
C ALA A 202 0.00 -8.39 -14.36
N GLU A 203 -1.19 -8.34 -14.95
CA GLU A 203 -1.40 -8.61 -16.39
C GLU A 203 -0.86 -7.52 -17.32
N ALA A 204 -0.66 -6.30 -16.82
CA ALA A 204 -0.25 -5.15 -17.61
C ALA A 204 0.70 -4.25 -16.83
N VAL A 205 1.52 -3.50 -17.57
CA VAL A 205 2.44 -2.54 -16.99
C VAL A 205 1.70 -1.38 -16.34
N ALA A 206 2.15 -0.98 -15.15
CA ALA A 206 1.64 0.22 -14.50
C ALA A 206 2.73 1.00 -13.78
N ILE A 207 2.56 2.32 -13.80
CA ILE A 207 3.46 3.28 -13.18
C ILE A 207 2.71 4.23 -12.26
N GLY A 208 3.41 4.74 -11.25
CA GLY A 208 3.01 5.87 -10.43
C GLY A 208 3.68 7.15 -10.91
N VAL A 209 2.93 8.26 -10.93
CA VAL A 209 3.44 9.61 -11.21
C VAL A 209 2.94 10.61 -10.18
N SER A 210 3.68 11.71 -10.01
CA SER A 210 3.27 12.81 -9.13
C SER A 210 1.94 13.43 -9.55
N LYS A 211 1.29 14.13 -8.62
CA LYS A 211 0.06 14.88 -8.90
C LYS A 211 0.25 15.90 -10.02
N GLU A 212 1.38 16.60 -10.00
CA GLU A 212 1.72 17.64 -10.96
C GLU A 212 2.00 17.07 -12.35
N THR A 213 2.72 15.96 -12.44
CA THR A 213 2.86 15.21 -13.71
C THR A 213 1.50 14.78 -14.22
N GLY A 214 0.67 14.19 -13.36
CA GLY A 214 -0.67 13.76 -13.75
C GLY A 214 -1.60 14.89 -14.15
N ALA A 215 -1.38 16.12 -13.69
CA ALA A 215 -2.10 17.29 -14.20
C ALA A 215 -1.80 17.51 -15.69
N TRP A 216 -0.51 17.49 -16.09
CA TRP A 216 -0.15 17.57 -17.51
C TRP A 216 -0.66 16.38 -18.32
N LEU A 217 -0.57 15.16 -17.79
CA LEU A 217 -1.10 13.98 -18.49
C LEU A 217 -2.59 14.09 -18.78
N ARG A 218 -3.38 14.63 -17.84
CA ARG A 218 -4.82 14.86 -18.07
C ARG A 218 -5.09 15.93 -19.10
N GLU A 219 -4.23 16.94 -19.24
CA GLU A 219 -4.37 17.91 -20.34
C GLU A 219 -4.14 17.29 -21.72
N TYR A 220 -3.44 16.15 -21.77
CA TYR A 220 -3.07 15.43 -22.99
C TYR A 220 -3.98 14.22 -23.29
N ALA A 221 -4.85 13.85 -22.37
CA ALA A 221 -5.65 12.63 -22.43
C ALA A 221 -7.05 12.87 -23.02
N VAL A 222 -7.59 11.82 -23.65
CA VAL A 222 -9.02 11.76 -24.01
C VAL A 222 -9.86 12.01 -22.76
N GLY A 223 -10.85 12.90 -22.88
CA GLY A 223 -11.77 13.21 -21.80
C GLY A 223 -11.19 14.13 -20.72
N GLY A 224 -9.96 14.62 -20.90
CA GLY A 224 -9.33 15.62 -20.05
C GLY A 224 -10.05 16.98 -20.06
N GLY A 225 -9.82 17.76 -19.00
CA GLY A 225 -10.54 19.02 -18.73
C GLY A 225 -10.38 20.14 -19.76
N ASN A 226 -9.47 20.01 -20.72
CA ASN A 226 -9.15 21.03 -21.70
C ASN A 226 -9.85 20.86 -23.06
N GLY A 227 -10.65 19.80 -23.26
CA GLY A 227 -11.43 19.62 -24.49
C GLY A 227 -10.58 19.51 -25.76
N ILE A 228 -9.42 18.86 -25.65
CA ILE A 228 -8.52 18.57 -26.77
C ILE A 228 -9.27 17.84 -27.89
N ALA A 229 -9.01 18.22 -29.14
CA ALA A 229 -9.55 17.50 -30.29
C ALA A 229 -8.95 16.08 -30.32
N ALA A 230 -9.72 15.10 -30.83
CA ALA A 230 -9.25 13.72 -30.90
C ALA A 230 -7.92 13.55 -31.66
N ALA A 231 -7.63 14.42 -32.64
CA ALA A 231 -6.37 14.42 -33.39
C ALA A 231 -5.15 14.92 -32.60
N ASP A 232 -5.37 15.54 -31.43
CA ASP A 232 -4.34 16.13 -30.57
C ASP A 232 -4.11 15.32 -29.29
N VAL A 233 -4.76 14.15 -29.16
CA VAL A 233 -4.57 13.23 -28.04
C VAL A 233 -3.15 12.70 -28.06
N ALA A 234 -2.48 12.74 -26.91
CA ALA A 234 -1.10 12.29 -26.84
C ALA A 234 -0.97 10.77 -26.97
N GLN A 235 0.08 10.37 -27.67
CA GLN A 235 0.61 9.01 -27.62
C GLN A 235 1.59 8.92 -26.45
N ALA A 236 1.43 7.94 -25.59
CA ALA A 236 2.36 7.66 -24.51
C ALA A 236 3.04 6.31 -24.72
N GLU A 237 4.31 6.22 -24.32
CA GLU A 237 5.07 4.99 -24.18
C GLU A 237 5.45 4.83 -22.70
N LEU A 238 5.04 3.71 -22.13
CA LEU A 238 5.36 3.32 -20.75
C LEU A 238 6.32 2.15 -20.84
N SER A 239 7.44 2.23 -20.16
CA SER A 239 8.37 1.12 -20.01
C SER A 239 8.67 0.87 -18.54
N VAL A 240 8.66 -0.40 -18.14
CA VAL A 240 8.99 -0.86 -16.79
C VAL A 240 10.06 -1.94 -16.91
N GLU A 241 11.09 -1.80 -16.09
CA GLU A 241 12.00 -2.88 -15.75
C GLU A 241 11.70 -3.31 -14.32
N ALA A 242 11.51 -4.62 -14.13
CA ALA A 242 11.24 -5.24 -12.85
C ALA A 242 11.56 -6.73 -12.95
N SER A 243 11.67 -7.41 -11.81
CA SER A 243 11.80 -8.86 -11.79
C SER A 243 10.91 -9.47 -10.72
N THR A 244 10.31 -10.61 -11.05
CA THR A 244 9.55 -11.43 -10.13
C THR A 244 10.20 -12.80 -10.06
N THR A 245 10.64 -13.21 -8.88
CA THR A 245 11.29 -14.53 -8.67
C THR A 245 10.66 -15.25 -7.49
N PRO A 246 10.70 -16.60 -7.43
CA PRO A 246 10.35 -17.32 -6.23
C PRO A 246 11.21 -16.85 -5.06
N GLY A 247 10.57 -16.42 -3.98
CA GLY A 247 11.22 -15.93 -2.78
C GLY A 247 10.51 -16.42 -1.52
N GLU A 248 11.05 -15.99 -0.39
CA GLU A 248 10.55 -16.37 0.94
C GLU A 248 10.43 -15.12 1.80
N SER A 249 9.31 -14.96 2.49
CA SER A 249 9.05 -13.99 3.55
C SER A 249 8.82 -14.77 4.85
N ARG A 250 8.56 -14.07 5.95
CA ARG A 250 8.49 -14.71 7.26
C ARG A 250 7.54 -13.99 8.20
N ASN A 251 6.88 -14.76 9.06
CA ASN A 251 6.18 -14.21 10.22
C ASN A 251 7.06 -14.37 11.46
N VAL A 252 7.10 -13.35 12.31
CA VAL A 252 7.72 -13.45 13.64
C VAL A 252 6.60 -13.59 14.65
N ILE A 253 6.62 -14.67 15.43
CA ILE A 253 5.55 -15.06 16.34
C ILE A 253 6.13 -15.16 17.74
N GLY A 254 5.46 -14.55 18.71
CA GLY A 254 5.73 -14.71 20.15
C GLY A 254 4.42 -14.88 20.91
N LYS A 255 4.48 -15.45 22.12
CA LYS A 255 3.30 -15.76 22.94
C LYS A 255 3.40 -15.09 24.31
N ALA A 256 2.30 -14.48 24.74
CA ALA A 256 2.08 -13.99 26.09
C ALA A 256 0.82 -14.62 26.70
N GLY A 257 0.83 -14.75 28.03
CA GLY A 257 -0.32 -15.26 28.77
C GLY A 257 -0.30 -16.78 28.99
N PRO A 258 -1.38 -17.34 29.56
CA PRO A 258 -1.44 -18.74 29.95
C PRO A 258 -1.65 -19.69 28.77
N ASP A 259 -1.30 -20.96 28.96
CA ASP A 259 -1.70 -22.04 28.07
C ASP A 259 -3.20 -22.34 28.24
N THR A 260 -4.01 -21.91 27.28
CA THR A 260 -5.47 -22.12 27.23
C THR A 260 -5.88 -22.63 25.83
N ASP A 261 -7.17 -22.72 25.50
CA ASP A 261 -7.66 -22.96 24.13
C ASP A 261 -8.07 -21.67 23.40
N GLU A 262 -8.29 -20.59 24.15
CA GLU A 262 -8.67 -19.29 23.60
C GLU A 262 -7.43 -18.42 23.32
N ARG A 263 -7.41 -17.68 22.21
CA ARG A 263 -6.29 -16.80 21.87
C ARG A 263 -6.81 -15.44 21.41
N VAL A 264 -6.05 -14.41 21.77
CA VAL A 264 -6.15 -13.08 21.15
C VAL A 264 -4.96 -12.95 20.21
N LEU A 265 -5.22 -12.60 18.96
CA LEU A 265 -4.19 -12.39 17.96
C LEU A 265 -3.97 -10.88 17.78
N LEU A 266 -2.80 -10.41 18.19
CA LEU A 266 -2.33 -9.04 17.96
C LEU A 266 -1.36 -9.06 16.78
N LEU A 267 -1.65 -8.28 15.74
CA LEU A 267 -0.91 -8.30 14.48
C LEU A 267 -0.44 -6.90 14.12
N ALA A 268 0.78 -6.83 13.59
CA ALA A 268 1.32 -5.73 12.81
C ALA A 268 2.20 -6.33 11.71
N HIS A 269 2.42 -5.57 10.64
CA HIS A 269 3.40 -5.94 9.62
C HIS A 269 4.61 -5.03 9.74
N TYR A 270 5.76 -5.53 9.32
CA TYR A 270 7.05 -4.85 9.46
C TYR A 270 7.76 -4.66 8.13
N ASP A 271 7.28 -5.33 7.07
CA ASP A 271 7.66 -5.03 5.70
C ASP A 271 7.20 -3.62 5.32
N ALA A 272 7.86 -3.04 4.33
CA ALA A 272 7.54 -1.72 3.80
C ALA A 272 7.98 -1.63 2.34
N HIS A 273 7.38 -0.71 1.60
CA HIS A 273 7.79 -0.45 0.22
C HIS A 273 9.23 0.07 0.14
N ASP A 274 9.84 -0.24 -1.00
CA ASP A 274 11.25 -0.06 -1.31
C ASP A 274 11.69 1.38 -1.62
N ILE A 275 10.73 2.32 -1.67
CA ILE A 275 11.00 3.72 -2.02
C ILE A 275 11.17 4.64 -0.80
N ALA A 276 10.96 4.12 0.42
CA ALA A 276 11.01 4.90 1.66
C ALA A 276 11.32 4.00 2.86
N GLU A 277 11.43 4.61 4.05
CA GLU A 277 11.80 3.94 5.30
C GLU A 277 10.62 3.23 6.00
N GLY A 278 9.39 3.43 5.53
CA GLY A 278 8.20 2.77 6.09
C GLY A 278 7.94 3.06 7.57
N ALA A 279 8.18 4.29 8.02
CA ALA A 279 8.05 4.67 9.42
C ALA A 279 6.58 4.62 9.90
N LEU A 280 5.66 5.19 9.13
CA LEU A 280 4.23 5.19 9.45
C LEU A 280 3.52 3.92 8.96
N ASP A 281 3.87 3.45 7.76
CA ASP A 281 3.33 2.23 7.14
C ASP A 281 4.46 1.22 6.95
N ASN A 282 4.70 0.32 7.92
CA ASN A 282 4.01 0.21 9.22
C ASN A 282 4.96 0.09 10.42
N GLY A 283 6.09 0.81 10.37
CA GLY A 283 7.08 0.83 11.45
C GLY A 283 6.47 1.18 12.82
N CYS A 284 5.59 2.17 12.89
CA CYS A 284 4.96 2.57 14.15
C CYS A 284 4.00 1.52 14.70
N GLY A 285 3.30 0.78 13.82
CA GLY A 285 2.40 -0.28 14.25
C GLY A 285 3.18 -1.44 14.85
N ILE A 286 4.24 -1.89 14.18
CA ILE A 286 5.07 -2.97 14.75
C ILE A 286 5.84 -2.50 15.99
N ALA A 287 6.32 -1.25 16.05
CA ALA A 287 6.91 -0.70 17.27
C ALA A 287 5.92 -0.76 18.44
N THR A 288 4.66 -0.38 18.20
CA THR A 288 3.60 -0.47 19.22
C THR A 288 3.37 -1.91 19.68
N VAL A 289 3.37 -2.88 18.78
CA VAL A 289 3.16 -4.30 19.15
C VAL A 289 4.36 -4.89 19.88
N ALA A 290 5.58 -4.56 19.46
CA ALA A 290 6.80 -5.22 19.92
C ALA A 290 7.41 -4.61 21.18
N THR A 291 7.06 -3.36 21.53
CA THR A 291 7.79 -2.60 22.56
C THR A 291 6.92 -1.84 23.57
N ALA A 292 5.59 -1.78 23.39
CA ALA A 292 4.69 -1.00 24.24
C ALA A 292 4.16 -1.76 25.47
#